data_AF-A0A1Q5S8P5-F1
#
_entry.id   AF-A0A1Q5S8P5-F1
#
_cell.length_a   1.000
_cell.length_b   1.000
_cell.length_c   1.000
_cell.angle_alpha   90.00
_cell.angle_beta   90.00
_cell.angle_gamma   90.00
#
_symmetry.space_group_name_H-M   'P 1'
#
loop_
_entity.id
_entity.type
_entity.pdbx_description
1 polymer ?
#
loop_
_entity_poly.entity_id
_entity_poly.type
_entity_poly.pdbx_seq_one_letter_code
_entity_poly.pdbx_strand_id
1 'polypeptide(L)'
;MALLSIEVGREWYSPAIMASDSVSALMRKIQIEVDPTAEAAFWSHGQCMSSVMISLKDGQHFSSTVAWPPGHWRRPFSASDVEKKFLHNVRGTRVEMHGEQIVETAMNIDRFSSLSELRGLLSTTRT
;
A
#
# COMPACT_ATOMS: atom_id res chain seq x y z
N MET A 1 8.80 -2.97 8.82
CA MET A 1 7.70 -3.92 8.57
C MET A 1 7.98 -4.82 7.37
N ALA A 2 8.11 -4.28 6.15
CA ALA A 2 8.39 -5.11 4.96
C ALA A 2 9.61 -6.04 5.09
N LEU A 3 10.72 -5.55 5.66
CA LEU A 3 11.92 -6.38 5.91
C LEU A 3 11.72 -7.49 6.96
N LEU A 4 10.63 -7.44 7.73
CA LEU A 4 10.23 -8.48 8.68
C LEU A 4 9.18 -9.42 8.06
N SER A 5 8.97 -9.35 6.74
CA SER A 5 7.98 -10.14 6.00
C SER A 5 6.54 -9.96 6.48
N ILE A 6 6.23 -8.82 7.11
CA ILE A 6 4.87 -8.46 7.49
C ILE A 6 4.16 -7.91 6.26
N GLU A 7 3.06 -8.55 5.85
CA GLU A 7 2.24 -8.14 4.70
C GLU A 7 1.87 -6.66 4.81
N VAL A 8 2.05 -5.91 3.71
CA VAL A 8 1.72 -4.48 3.64
C VAL A 8 0.23 -4.29 3.85
N GLY A 9 -0.15 -3.47 4.83
CA GLY A 9 -1.55 -3.16 5.09
C GLY A 9 -1.74 -2.24 6.28
N ARG A 10 -3.01 -1.92 6.57
CA ARG A 10 -3.42 -1.09 7.72
C ARG A 10 -2.90 -1.59 9.06
N GLU A 11 -2.70 -2.91 9.18
CA GLU A 11 -2.24 -3.55 10.41
C GLU A 11 -0.80 -3.17 10.80
N TRP A 12 -0.02 -2.62 9.87
CA TRP A 12 1.30 -2.04 10.18
C TRP A 12 1.23 -0.96 11.25
N TYR A 13 0.08 -0.31 11.41
CA TYR A 13 -0.14 0.76 12.39
C TYR A 13 -0.93 0.28 13.63
N SER A 14 -1.19 -1.04 13.74
CA SER A 14 -1.85 -1.58 14.92
C SER A 14 -0.99 -1.37 16.17
N PRO A 15 -1.60 -1.18 17.36
CA PRO A 15 -0.84 -1.03 18.60
C PRO A 15 0.12 -2.19 18.87
N ALA A 16 -0.27 -3.42 18.51
CA ALA A 16 0.55 -4.62 18.66
C ALA A 16 1.83 -4.55 17.81
N ILE A 17 1.74 -4.11 16.56
CA ILE A 17 2.89 -3.98 15.67
C ILE A 17 3.78 -2.80 16.09
N MET A 18 3.18 -1.70 16.53
CA MET A 18 3.92 -0.52 17.03
C MET A 18 4.68 -0.81 18.33
N ALA A 19 4.16 -1.67 19.20
CA ALA A 19 4.82 -2.09 20.43
C ALA A 19 5.81 -3.27 20.24
N SER A 20 6.04 -3.71 19.00
CA SER A 20 6.86 -4.89 18.73
C SER A 20 8.36 -4.66 18.98
N ASP A 21 8.97 -5.56 19.76
CA ASP A 21 10.40 -5.53 20.03
C ASP A 21 11.24 -5.80 18.77
N SER A 22 10.78 -6.67 17.87
CA SER A 22 11.51 -7.00 16.64
C SER A 22 11.51 -5.82 15.65
N VAL A 23 10.39 -5.10 15.55
CA VAL A 23 10.29 -3.83 14.82
C VAL A 23 11.24 -2.82 15.41
N SER A 24 11.17 -2.60 16.73
CA SER A 24 12.02 -1.64 17.42
C SER A 24 13.52 -1.97 17.27
N ALA A 25 13.88 -3.25 17.33
CA ALA A 25 15.26 -3.71 17.12
C ALA A 25 15.77 -3.50 15.69
N LEU A 26 14.90 -3.61 14.68
CA LEU A 26 15.24 -3.29 13.30
C LEU A 26 15.38 -1.78 13.11
N MET A 27 14.44 -0.98 13.64
CA MET A 27 14.46 0.48 13.51
C MET A 27 15.73 1.10 14.07
N ARG A 28 16.27 0.59 15.19
CA ARG A 28 17.54 1.04 15.78
C ARG A 28 18.76 0.87 14.86
N LYS A 29 18.65 0.10 13.78
CA LYS A 29 19.74 -0.13 12.81
C LYS A 29 19.60 0.73 11.56
N ILE A 30 18.51 1.49 11.43
CA ILE A 30 18.24 2.30 10.25
C ILE A 30 19.00 3.62 10.37
N GLN A 31 19.78 3.93 9.35
CA GLN A 31 20.36 5.25 9.13
C GLN A 31 19.64 5.88 7.93
N ILE A 32 19.37 7.17 8.02
CA ILE A 32 18.65 7.93 6.99
C ILE A 32 19.55 9.07 6.57
N GLU A 33 19.75 9.19 5.26
CA GLU A 33 20.55 10.24 4.65
C GLU A 33 19.76 10.85 3.49
N VAL A 34 20.04 12.11 3.17
CA VAL A 34 19.48 12.77 1.99
C VAL A 34 20.27 12.32 0.77
N ASP A 35 19.59 11.74 -0.21
CA ASP A 35 20.15 11.45 -1.54
C ASP A 35 20.03 12.72 -2.41
N PRO A 36 21.15 13.39 -2.77
CA PRO A 36 21.11 14.60 -3.58
C PRO A 36 20.44 14.40 -4.95
N THR A 37 20.50 13.18 -5.49
CA THR A 37 19.86 12.82 -6.76
C THR A 37 18.35 12.75 -6.59
N ALA A 38 17.87 12.15 -5.48
CA ALA A 38 16.45 12.08 -5.17
C ALA A 38 15.87 13.46 -4.88
N GLU A 39 16.60 14.29 -4.14
CA GLU A 39 16.22 15.67 -3.83
C GLU A 39 16.07 16.50 -5.12
N ALA A 40 17.09 16.46 -6.00
CA ALA A 40 17.04 17.16 -7.28
C ALA A 40 15.89 16.68 -8.18
N ALA A 41 15.64 15.37 -8.23
CA ALA A 41 14.56 14.77 -9.01
C ALA A 41 13.17 15.16 -8.48
N PHE A 42 13.02 15.25 -7.15
CA PHE A 42 11.80 15.73 -6.51
C PHE A 42 11.48 17.17 -6.96
N TRP A 43 12.44 18.09 -6.84
CA TRP A 43 12.22 19.50 -7.19
C TRP A 43 12.10 19.76 -8.69
N SER A 44 12.80 19.00 -9.52
CA SER A 44 12.82 19.22 -10.98
C SER A 44 11.67 18.54 -11.70
N HIS A 45 11.23 17.38 -11.20
CA HIS A 45 10.33 16.49 -11.95
C HIS A 45 9.17 15.94 -11.11
N GLY A 46 9.05 16.34 -9.83
CA GLY A 46 8.05 15.80 -8.91
C GLY A 46 8.27 14.32 -8.60
N GLN A 47 9.50 13.82 -8.75
CA GLN A 47 9.82 12.41 -8.61
C GLN A 47 10.16 12.06 -7.15
N CYS A 48 9.28 11.31 -6.48
CA CYS A 48 9.50 10.80 -5.13
C CYS A 48 10.39 9.55 -5.15
N MET A 49 11.68 9.72 -5.48
CA MET A 49 12.64 8.62 -5.51
C MET A 49 13.04 8.18 -4.09
N SER A 50 13.30 6.89 -3.89
CA SER A 50 13.87 6.37 -2.64
C SER A 50 14.79 5.20 -2.90
N SER A 51 15.91 5.16 -2.17
CA SER A 51 16.91 4.09 -2.23
C SER A 51 17.03 3.42 -0.86
N VAL A 52 17.18 2.10 -0.83
CA VAL A 52 17.44 1.31 0.38
C VAL A 52 18.67 0.46 0.14
N MET A 53 19.59 0.46 1.10
CA MET A 53 20.74 -0.44 1.15
C MET A 53 20.70 -1.24 2.45
N ILE A 54 20.97 -2.54 2.36
CA ILE A 54 21.00 -3.46 3.49
C ILE A 54 22.36 -4.12 3.51
N SER A 55 23.04 -4.02 4.65
CA SER A 55 24.31 -4.70 4.91
C SER A 55 24.07 -5.83 5.92
N LEU A 56 24.39 -7.05 5.53
CA LEU A 56 24.31 -8.23 6.39
C LEU A 56 25.61 -8.40 7.19
N LYS A 57 25.54 -9.17 8.27
CA LYS A 57 26.69 -9.41 9.17
C LYS A 57 27.82 -10.20 8.53
N ASP A 58 27.51 -10.98 7.51
CA ASP A 58 28.47 -11.75 6.73
C ASP A 58 29.15 -10.93 5.61
N GLY A 59 28.87 -9.61 5.55
CA GLY A 59 29.43 -8.70 4.56
C GLY A 59 28.65 -8.66 3.24
N GLN A 60 27.55 -9.39 3.09
CA GLN A 60 26.70 -9.26 1.90
C GLN A 60 25.92 -7.94 1.91
N HIS A 61 25.73 -7.37 0.72
CA HIS A 61 25.00 -6.11 0.54
C HIS A 61 23.90 -6.27 -0.50
N PHE A 62 22.73 -5.69 -0.20
CA PHE A 62 21.59 -5.60 -1.11
C PHE A 62 21.21 -4.14 -1.26
N SER A 63 20.88 -3.70 -2.47
CA SER A 63 20.37 -2.35 -2.71
C SER A 63 19.20 -2.36 -3.68
N SER A 64 18.31 -1.38 -3.52
CA SER A 64 17.21 -1.15 -4.43
C SER A 64 16.86 0.33 -4.46
N THR A 65 16.58 0.84 -5.66
CA THR A 65 16.10 2.21 -5.87
C THR A 65 14.78 2.17 -6.60
N VAL A 66 13.80 2.92 -6.09
CA VAL A 66 12.48 3.08 -6.69
C VAL A 66 12.35 4.53 -7.16
N ALA A 67 12.37 4.71 -8.47
CA ALA A 67 12.18 6.00 -9.12
C ALA A 67 10.73 6.51 -9.02
N TRP A 68 9.76 5.63 -9.28
CA TRP A 68 8.33 5.93 -9.23
C TRP A 68 7.65 4.87 -8.34
N PRO A 69 6.99 5.27 -7.24
CA PRO A 69 6.28 4.33 -6.38
C PRO A 69 5.06 3.73 -7.12
N PRO A 70 4.67 2.48 -6.83
CA PRO A 70 3.41 1.94 -7.32
C PRO A 70 2.23 2.86 -6.99
N GLY A 71 1.36 3.12 -7.97
CA GLY A 71 0.22 4.03 -7.84
C GLY A 71 0.50 5.46 -8.29
N HIS A 72 1.76 5.83 -8.56
CA HIS A 72 2.08 7.07 -9.27
C HIS A 72 1.52 7.02 -10.70
N TRP A 73 1.12 8.14 -11.31
CA TRP A 73 0.52 8.14 -12.66
C TRP A 73 1.46 7.59 -13.75
N ARG A 74 2.79 7.70 -13.56
CA ARG A 74 3.82 7.05 -14.42
C ARG A 74 4.03 5.56 -14.13
N ARG A 75 3.53 5.06 -13.00
CA ARG A 75 3.58 3.65 -12.58
C ARG A 75 2.24 3.29 -11.91
N PRO A 76 1.13 3.37 -12.67
CA PRO A 76 -0.19 3.18 -12.10
C PRO A 76 -0.35 1.75 -11.58
N PHE A 77 -1.27 1.58 -10.64
CA PHE A 77 -1.68 0.24 -10.23
C PHE A 77 -2.37 -0.49 -11.39
N SER A 78 -2.19 -1.80 -11.47
CA SER A 78 -3.04 -2.64 -12.31
C SER A 78 -4.45 -2.73 -11.70
N ALA A 79 -5.45 -3.15 -12.50
CA ALA A 79 -6.79 -3.41 -11.98
C ALA A 79 -6.77 -4.43 -10.82
N SER A 80 -5.95 -5.47 -10.93
CA SER A 80 -5.78 -6.48 -9.88
C SER A 80 -5.16 -5.90 -8.60
N ASP A 81 -4.23 -4.94 -8.69
CA ASP A 81 -3.68 -4.28 -7.51
C ASP A 81 -4.74 -3.44 -6.79
N VAL A 82 -5.58 -2.73 -7.56
CA VAL A 82 -6.69 -1.92 -7.01
C VAL A 82 -7.74 -2.82 -6.36
N GLU A 83 -8.12 -3.91 -7.01
CA GLU A 83 -9.03 -4.93 -6.46
C GLU A 83 -8.50 -5.51 -5.15
N LYS A 84 -7.26 -6.03 -5.16
CA LYS A 84 -6.63 -6.59 -3.94
C LYS A 84 -6.59 -5.59 -2.81
N LYS A 85 -6.24 -4.34 -3.10
CA LYS A 85 -6.23 -3.25 -2.11
C LYS A 85 -7.63 -2.99 -1.56
N PHE A 86 -8.64 -2.93 -2.42
CA PHE A 86 -10.03 -2.73 -2.00
C PHE A 86 -10.51 -3.87 -1.09
N LEU A 87 -10.33 -5.12 -1.53
CA LEU A 87 -10.72 -6.30 -0.77
C LEU A 87 -10.01 -6.34 0.59
N HIS A 88 -8.71 -6.02 0.63
CA HIS A 88 -7.97 -5.93 1.89
C HIS A 88 -8.53 -4.85 2.83
N ASN A 89 -8.94 -3.69 2.30
CA ASN A 89 -9.49 -2.60 3.11
C ASN A 89 -10.83 -2.94 3.76
N VAL A 90 -11.68 -3.71 3.06
CA VAL A 90 -13.00 -4.09 3.58
C VAL A 90 -12.98 -5.28 4.53
N ARG A 91 -11.85 -5.99 4.67
CA ARG A 91 -11.71 -7.10 5.62
C ARG A 91 -12.10 -6.70 7.04
N GLY A 92 -12.90 -7.55 7.69
CA GLY A 92 -13.42 -7.36 9.03
C GLY A 92 -14.50 -6.28 9.14
N THR A 93 -15.02 -5.77 8.02
CA THR A 93 -16.11 -4.78 8.00
C THR A 93 -17.42 -5.43 7.54
N ARG A 94 -18.55 -4.75 7.74
CA ARG A 94 -19.86 -5.25 7.29
C ARG A 94 -19.96 -5.39 5.77
N VAL A 95 -19.18 -4.62 5.02
CA VAL A 95 -19.23 -4.64 3.54
C VAL A 95 -18.35 -5.72 2.93
N GLU A 96 -17.54 -6.43 3.74
CA GLU A 96 -16.67 -7.52 3.28
C GLU A 96 -17.46 -8.58 2.50
N MET A 97 -18.66 -8.91 2.96
CA MET A 97 -19.53 -9.91 2.33
C MET A 97 -19.96 -9.55 0.89
N HIS A 98 -19.89 -8.26 0.54
CA HIS A 98 -20.21 -7.75 -0.79
C HIS A 98 -18.95 -7.32 -1.57
N GLY A 99 -17.74 -7.57 -1.04
CA GLY A 99 -16.51 -6.99 -1.56
C GLY A 99 -16.28 -7.23 -3.05
N GLU A 100 -16.37 -8.48 -3.50
CA GLU A 100 -16.19 -8.85 -4.92
C GLU A 100 -17.27 -8.23 -5.81
N GLN A 101 -18.52 -8.23 -5.36
CA GLN A 101 -19.64 -7.61 -6.09
C GLN A 101 -19.44 -6.10 -6.22
N ILE A 102 -18.97 -5.44 -5.17
CA ILE A 102 -18.67 -4.00 -5.19
C ILE A 102 -17.56 -3.70 -6.21
N VAL A 103 -16.50 -4.50 -6.25
CA VAL A 103 -15.42 -4.33 -7.24
C VAL A 103 -15.97 -4.46 -8.65
N GLU A 104 -16.73 -5.52 -8.92
CA GLU A 104 -17.28 -5.77 -10.25
C GLU A 104 -18.22 -4.64 -10.71
N THR A 105 -19.14 -4.20 -9.85
CA THR A 105 -20.06 -3.10 -10.15
C THR A 105 -19.31 -1.78 -10.35
N ALA A 106 -18.29 -1.49 -9.53
CA ALA A 106 -17.52 -0.26 -9.63
C ALA A 106 -16.63 -0.21 -10.89
N MET A 107 -16.03 -1.34 -11.28
CA MET A 107 -15.18 -1.42 -12.48
C MET A 107 -15.97 -1.38 -13.79
N ASN A 108 -17.28 -1.66 -13.75
CA ASN A 108 -18.18 -1.63 -14.91
C ASN A 108 -19.27 -0.54 -14.76
N ILE A 109 -19.03 0.50 -13.97
CA ILE A 109 -20.02 1.52 -13.59
C ILE A 109 -20.67 2.23 -14.79
N ASP A 110 -19.94 2.34 -15.89
CA ASP A 110 -20.37 2.93 -17.16
C ASP A 110 -21.49 2.14 -17.85
N ARG A 111 -21.67 0.86 -17.49
CA ARG A 111 -22.72 -0.03 -18.03
C ARG A 111 -24.06 0.10 -17.31
N PHE A 112 -24.10 0.81 -16.18
CA PHE A 112 -25.30 0.94 -15.36
C PHE A 112 -25.96 2.30 -15.56
N SER A 113 -27.29 2.30 -15.71
CA SER A 113 -28.09 3.53 -15.79
C SER A 113 -28.38 4.17 -14.42
N SER A 114 -28.02 3.51 -13.32
CA SER A 114 -28.26 3.96 -11.95
C SER A 114 -27.21 3.40 -10.98
N LEU A 115 -26.92 4.15 -9.92
CA LEU A 115 -26.03 3.73 -8.82
C LEU A 115 -26.76 3.06 -7.65
N SER A 116 -28.05 2.76 -7.80
CA SER A 116 -28.88 2.22 -6.71
C SER A 116 -28.38 0.86 -6.21
N GLU A 117 -27.91 0.01 -7.11
CA GLU A 117 -27.35 -1.30 -6.79
C GLU A 117 -26.05 -1.16 -6.00
N LEU A 118 -25.09 -0.36 -6.50
CA LEU A 118 -23.84 -0.08 -5.78
C LEU A 118 -24.10 0.53 -4.40
N ARG A 119 -25.06 1.46 -4.30
CA ARG A 119 -25.49 2.03 -3.02
C ARG A 119 -26.02 0.96 -2.07
N GLY A 120 -26.78 -0.01 -2.58
CA GLY A 120 -27.29 -1.16 -1.81
C GLY A 120 -26.15 -2.01 -1.24
N LEU A 121 -25.17 -2.36 -2.07
CA LEU A 121 -23.98 -3.14 -1.66
C LEU A 121 -23.13 -2.43 -0.61
N LEU A 122 -23.05 -1.11 -0.67
CA LEU A 122 -22.34 -0.28 0.30
C LEU A 122 -23.13 0.00 1.58
N SER A 123 -24.43 -0.31 1.60
CA SER A 123 -25.28 0.00 2.76
C SER A 123 -24.98 -0.94 3.92
N THR A 124 -24.83 -0.36 5.12
CA THR A 124 -24.48 -1.09 6.36
C THR A 124 -25.68 -1.23 7.31
N THR A 125 -26.86 -0.86 6.84
CA THR A 125 -28.11 -0.77 7.60
C THR A 125 -29.01 -1.96 7.26
N ARG A 126 -29.53 -2.66 8.28
CA ARG A 126 -30.69 -3.55 8.09
C ARG A 126 -31.86 -2.66 7.65
N THR A 127 -32.42 -2.93 6.47
CA THR A 127 -33.82 -2.58 6.22
C THR A 127 -34.72 -3.51 7.02
#